data_AF-A0A1M7FSD4-F1
#
_entry.id   AF-A0A1M7FSD4-F1
#
_cell.length_a   1.000
_cell.length_b   1.000
_cell.length_c   1.000
_cell.angle_alpha   90.00
_cell.angle_beta   90.00
_cell.angle_gamma   90.00
#
_symmetry.space_group_name_H-M   'P 1'
#
loop_
_entity.id
_entity.type
_entity.pdbx_description
1 polymer ?
#
loop_
_entity_poly.entity_id
_entity_poly.type
_entity_poly.pdbx_seq_one_letter_code
_entity_poly.pdbx_strand_id
1 'polypeptide(L)'
;MVSLNLHDPDDAQRRLQAFLVQFTAPQWVTQSQTDATIEDQERAAEVLDIVLDILLDAQLGLMADLVPADEEQFWHSPRRLHAPETGARFDIRVGARGGYDLRVTVGNTVFTDHAMSFEALTMALRSFAALRREAAA
;
A
#
# COMPACT_ATOMS: atom_id res chain seq x y z
N MET A 1 10.53 21.46 9.72
CA MET A 1 10.54 21.19 8.26
C MET A 1 11.79 20.38 7.95
N VAL A 2 11.65 19.07 7.77
CA VAL A 2 12.76 18.21 7.36
C VAL A 2 12.69 18.09 5.84
N SER A 3 13.71 18.60 5.14
CA SER A 3 13.80 18.47 3.68
C SER A 3 14.10 17.02 3.31
N LEU A 4 13.24 16.44 2.48
CA LEU A 4 13.31 15.07 1.99
C LEU A 4 14.35 14.98 0.87
N ASN A 5 15.47 14.31 1.12
CA ASN A 5 16.45 13.98 0.11
C ASN A 5 16.21 12.52 -0.31
N LEU A 6 15.57 12.33 -1.46
CA LEU A 6 15.06 11.05 -2.00
C LEU A 6 16.12 10.25 -2.78
N HIS A 7 17.38 10.25 -2.34
CA HIS A 7 18.50 9.66 -3.13
C HIS A 7 19.23 8.50 -2.44
N ASP A 8 18.76 8.05 -1.27
CA ASP A 8 19.34 6.90 -0.58
C ASP A 8 18.25 5.85 -0.27
N PRO A 9 18.27 4.68 -0.95
CA PRO A 9 17.26 3.63 -0.77
C PRO A 9 17.33 2.98 0.63
N ASP A 10 18.50 2.95 1.26
CA ASP A 10 18.66 2.38 2.61
C ASP A 10 18.14 3.34 3.69
N ASP A 11 18.25 4.64 3.43
CA ASP A 11 17.69 5.71 4.27
C ASP A 11 16.16 5.79 4.13
N ALA A 12 15.64 5.62 2.91
CA ALA A 12 14.20 5.49 2.66
C ALA A 12 13.63 4.27 3.38
N GLN A 13 14.31 3.11 3.34
CA GLN A 13 13.91 1.92 4.07
C GLN A 13 13.96 2.12 5.60
N ARG A 14 15.02 2.73 6.14
CA ARG A 14 15.13 2.99 7.59
C ARG A 14 14.08 3.96 8.09
N ARG A 15 13.76 4.99 7.29
CA ARG A 15 12.74 6.00 7.61
C ARG A 15 11.34 5.44 7.47
N LEU A 16 11.09 4.60 6.45
CA LEU A 16 9.88 3.80 6.36
C LEU A 16 9.74 2.94 7.62
N GLN A 17 10.77 2.19 8.00
CA GLN A 17 10.72 1.34 9.19
C GLN A 17 10.46 2.15 10.48
N ALA A 18 11.08 3.32 10.64
CA ALA A 18 10.88 4.21 11.79
C ALA A 18 9.48 4.86 11.81
N PHE A 19 8.94 5.24 10.65
CA PHE A 19 7.58 5.75 10.49
C PHE A 19 6.57 4.65 10.80
N LEU A 20 6.76 3.48 10.20
CA LEU A 20 5.90 2.31 10.35
C LEU A 20 5.81 1.82 11.79
N VAL A 21 6.90 1.85 12.58
CA VAL A 21 6.87 1.47 14.01
C VAL A 21 5.79 2.20 14.81
N GLN A 22 5.37 3.40 14.38
CA GLN A 22 4.30 4.17 15.02
C GLN A 22 2.89 3.68 14.66
N PHE A 23 2.74 2.97 13.53
CA PHE A 23 1.47 2.47 12.98
C PHE A 23 1.35 0.94 13.06
N THR A 24 2.47 0.23 13.18
CA THR A 24 2.57 -1.21 13.43
C THR A 24 2.49 -1.54 14.93
N ALA A 25 2.16 -0.57 15.77
CA ALA A 25 1.87 -0.85 17.15
C ALA A 25 0.75 -1.92 17.18
N PRO A 26 0.94 -3.06 17.87
CA PRO A 26 0.00 -4.20 17.86
C PRO A 26 -1.45 -3.81 18.16
N GLN A 27 -1.63 -2.65 18.80
CA GLN A 27 -2.91 -2.06 19.16
C GLN A 27 -3.89 -1.88 17.99
N TRP A 28 -3.46 -1.74 16.74
CA TRP A 28 -4.41 -1.62 15.61
C TRP A 28 -4.98 -2.96 15.15
N VAL A 29 -4.20 -4.04 15.27
CA VAL A 29 -4.63 -5.42 14.95
C VAL A 29 -5.34 -6.07 16.14
N THR A 30 -5.06 -5.61 17.36
CA THR A 30 -5.61 -6.17 18.61
C THR A 30 -6.68 -5.31 19.29
N GLN A 31 -7.03 -4.13 18.76
CA GLN A 31 -8.18 -3.39 19.26
C GLN A 31 -9.47 -4.13 18.89
N SER A 32 -10.02 -4.77 19.91
CA SER A 32 -11.40 -5.22 19.99
C SER A 32 -12.36 -4.15 19.49
N GLN A 33 -13.07 -4.45 18.40
CA GLN A 33 -14.40 -3.98 18.01
C GLN A 33 -14.79 -2.56 18.44
N THR A 34 -13.92 -1.58 18.21
CA THR A 34 -14.35 -0.18 18.18
C THR A 34 -14.25 0.21 16.72
N ASP A 35 -15.38 0.51 16.08
CA ASP A 35 -15.39 0.93 14.69
C ASP A 35 -14.41 2.11 14.54
N ALA A 36 -13.43 1.98 13.63
CA ALA A 36 -12.44 3.01 13.38
C ALA A 36 -13.15 4.33 13.05
N THR A 37 -12.67 5.44 13.61
CA THR A 37 -13.25 6.75 13.31
C THR A 37 -12.91 7.16 11.88
N ILE A 38 -13.66 8.13 11.31
CA ILE A 38 -13.35 8.69 9.99
C ILE A 38 -11.92 9.28 9.98
N GLU A 39 -11.51 9.94 11.06
CA GLU A 39 -10.15 10.49 11.21
C GLU A 39 -9.06 9.39 11.19
N ASP A 40 -9.34 8.23 11.79
CA ASP A 40 -8.44 7.08 11.72
C ASP A 40 -8.34 6.52 10.29
N GLN A 41 -9.45 6.49 9.56
CA GLN A 41 -9.52 6.01 8.18
C GLN A 41 -8.81 6.96 7.21
N GLU A 42 -8.99 8.27 7.37
CA GLU A 42 -8.29 9.31 6.61
C GLU A 42 -6.79 9.22 6.82
N ARG A 43 -6.35 9.10 8.07
CA ARG A 43 -4.93 8.91 8.40
C ARG A 43 -4.36 7.60 7.85
N ALA A 44 -5.14 6.52 7.85
CA ALA A 44 -4.72 5.28 7.20
C ALA A 44 -4.59 5.44 5.68
N ALA A 45 -5.44 6.23 5.04
CA ALA A 45 -5.34 6.54 3.61
C ALA A 45 -4.08 7.35 3.29
N GLU A 46 -3.76 8.37 4.11
CA GLU A 46 -2.51 9.14 3.97
C GLU A 46 -1.27 8.24 4.10
N VAL A 47 -1.27 7.32 5.08
CA VAL A 47 -0.18 6.35 5.27
C VAL A 47 -0.05 5.42 4.07
N LEU A 48 -1.18 4.95 3.53
CA LEU A 48 -1.19 4.14 2.33
C LEU A 48 -0.53 4.89 1.16
N ASP A 49 -0.90 6.15 0.94
CA ASP A 49 -0.37 6.96 -0.17
C ASP A 49 1.16 7.11 -0.06
N ILE A 50 1.67 7.47 1.12
CA ILE A 50 3.13 7.57 1.38
C ILE A 50 3.85 6.25 1.09
N VAL A 51 3.25 5.12 1.48
CA VAL A 51 3.87 3.81 1.31
C VAL A 51 3.86 3.38 -0.14
N LEU A 52 2.78 3.65 -0.87
CA LEU A 52 2.73 3.40 -2.30
C LEU A 52 3.78 4.24 -3.03
N ASP A 53 3.93 5.52 -2.69
CA ASP A 53 4.99 6.37 -3.26
C ASP A 53 6.38 5.75 -3.03
N ILE A 54 6.68 5.31 -1.81
CA ILE A 54 7.98 4.67 -1.50
C ILE A 54 8.18 3.36 -2.29
N LEU A 55 7.13 2.54 -2.43
CA LEU A 55 7.20 1.27 -3.16
C LEU A 55 7.36 1.49 -4.68
N LEU A 56 6.75 2.54 -5.21
CA LEU A 56 6.88 2.96 -6.61
C LEU A 56 8.28 3.53 -6.88
N ASP A 57 8.78 4.39 -6.00
CA ASP A 57 10.14 4.94 -6.04
C ASP A 57 11.21 3.85 -5.97
N ALA A 58 10.93 2.76 -5.24
CA ALA A 58 11.80 1.58 -5.20
C ALA A 58 11.83 0.77 -6.51
N GLN A 59 11.12 1.21 -7.57
CA GLN A 59 11.09 0.62 -8.91
C GLN A 59 10.86 -0.89 -8.90
N LEU A 60 9.87 -1.32 -8.11
CA LEU A 60 9.51 -2.72 -7.97
C LEU A 60 8.86 -3.33 -9.23
N GLY A 61 8.64 -2.53 -10.29
CA GLY A 61 7.92 -2.92 -11.51
C GLY A 61 6.40 -2.80 -11.38
N LEU A 62 5.95 -2.06 -10.37
CA LEU A 62 4.58 -1.59 -10.20
C LEU A 62 4.51 -0.15 -10.71
N MET A 63 3.39 0.22 -11.31
CA MET A 63 3.09 1.57 -11.76
C MET A 63 1.74 1.98 -11.18
N ALA A 64 1.62 3.20 -10.65
CA ALA A 64 0.33 3.75 -10.27
C ALA A 64 -0.48 4.11 -11.51
N ASP A 65 -1.79 3.88 -11.46
CA ASP A 65 -2.70 4.46 -12.43
C ASP A 65 -2.83 5.97 -12.17
N LEU A 66 -2.87 6.75 -13.24
CA LEU A 66 -3.10 8.20 -13.14
C LEU A 66 -4.54 8.46 -12.68
N VAL A 67 -4.68 9.18 -11.58
CA VAL A 67 -5.97 9.72 -11.14
C VAL A 67 -6.15 11.12 -11.75
N PRO A 68 -7.26 11.39 -12.44
CA PRO A 68 -7.57 12.73 -12.94
C PRO A 68 -7.54 13.79 -11.83
N ALA A 69 -7.01 14.97 -12.13
CA ALA A 69 -6.84 16.03 -11.13
C ALA A 69 -8.17 16.61 -10.60
N ASP A 70 -9.28 16.37 -11.31
CA ASP A 70 -10.65 16.75 -10.95
C ASP A 70 -11.39 15.67 -10.15
N GLU A 71 -10.79 14.49 -9.97
CA GLU A 71 -11.39 13.41 -9.18
C GLU A 71 -11.06 13.60 -7.70
N GLU A 72 -12.10 13.84 -6.88
CA GLU A 72 -11.96 13.87 -5.42
C GLU A 72 -11.66 12.46 -4.88
N GLN A 73 -10.50 12.31 -4.25
CA GLN A 73 -10.13 11.08 -3.56
C GLN A 73 -10.53 11.14 -2.10
N PHE A 74 -11.37 10.20 -1.69
CA PHE A 74 -11.74 9.98 -0.30
C PHE A 74 -10.87 8.87 0.31
N TRP A 75 -10.96 8.71 1.64
CA TRP A 75 -10.23 7.66 2.36
C TRP A 75 -10.52 6.23 1.84
N HIS A 76 -11.73 6.00 1.31
CA HIS A 76 -12.16 4.70 0.77
C HIS A 76 -11.89 4.54 -0.73
N SER A 77 -11.41 5.59 -1.42
CA SER A 77 -11.11 5.53 -2.85
C SER A 77 -9.98 4.52 -3.10
N PRO A 78 -10.11 3.62 -4.08
CA PRO A 78 -9.07 2.63 -4.35
C PRO A 78 -7.85 3.28 -5.00
N ARG A 79 -6.67 2.98 -4.46
CA ARG A 79 -5.37 3.25 -5.07
C ARG A 79 -5.06 2.10 -6.00
N ARG A 80 -4.92 2.40 -7.28
CA ARG A 80 -4.73 1.39 -8.31
C ARG A 80 -3.28 1.33 -8.75
N LEU A 81 -2.73 0.13 -8.77
CA LEU A 81 -1.42 -0.16 -9.34
C LEU A 81 -1.57 -1.21 -10.44
N HIS A 82 -0.69 -1.18 -11.42
CA HIS A 82 -0.56 -2.25 -12.39
C HIS A 82 0.91 -2.65 -12.58
N ALA A 83 1.11 -3.92 -12.93
CA ALA A 83 2.40 -4.47 -13.35
C ALA A 83 2.34 -4.77 -14.85
N PRO A 84 2.92 -3.92 -15.72
CA PRO A 84 2.78 -4.03 -17.18
C PRO A 84 3.22 -5.40 -17.72
N GLU A 85 4.28 -5.97 -17.15
CA GLU A 85 4.89 -7.21 -17.64
C GLU A 85 4.01 -8.45 -17.39
N THR A 86 3.28 -8.48 -16.27
CA THR A 86 2.43 -9.62 -15.91
C THR A 86 0.96 -9.38 -16.23
N GLY A 87 0.59 -8.13 -16.55
CA GLY A 87 -0.79 -7.70 -16.68
C GLY A 87 -1.56 -7.68 -15.35
N ALA A 88 -0.87 -7.81 -14.21
CA ALA A 88 -1.50 -7.79 -12.90
C ALA A 88 -1.99 -6.38 -12.56
N ARG A 89 -3.17 -6.28 -11.96
CA ARG A 89 -3.76 -5.05 -11.42
C ARG A 89 -4.07 -5.22 -9.95
N PHE A 90 -3.80 -4.18 -9.17
CA PHE A 90 -3.98 -4.13 -7.74
C PHE A 90 -4.91 -2.97 -7.42
N ASP A 91 -6.05 -3.22 -6.80
CA ASP A 91 -6.88 -2.19 -6.17
C ASP A 91 -6.66 -2.30 -4.66
N ILE A 92 -6.13 -1.25 -4.05
CA ILE A 92 -5.83 -1.19 -2.61
C ILE A 92 -6.66 -0.06 -2.00
N ARG A 93 -7.36 -0.32 -0.89
CA ARG A 93 -8.13 0.73 -0.21
C ARG A 93 -8.13 0.51 1.30
N VAL A 94 -8.45 1.57 2.05
CA VAL A 94 -8.70 1.44 3.49
C VAL A 94 -10.01 0.68 3.72
N GLY A 95 -9.95 -0.36 4.55
CA GLY A 95 -11.11 -1.16 4.92
C GLY A 95 -12.03 -0.41 5.89
N ALA A 96 -13.34 -0.49 5.68
CA ALA A 96 -14.33 0.16 6.56
C ALA A 96 -14.29 -0.33 8.02
N ARG A 97 -13.70 -1.51 8.26
CA ARG A 97 -13.53 -2.13 9.58
C ARG A 97 -12.09 -2.01 10.12
N GLY A 98 -11.29 -1.14 9.51
CA GLY A 98 -9.84 -1.07 9.74
C GLY A 98 -9.03 -1.98 8.83
N GLY A 99 -7.73 -1.74 8.78
CA GLY A 99 -6.81 -2.43 7.87
C GLY A 99 -6.98 -2.01 6.41
N TYR A 100 -6.42 -2.81 5.51
CA TYR A 100 -6.46 -2.56 4.06
C TYR A 100 -7.15 -3.71 3.34
N ASP A 101 -8.00 -3.35 2.38
CA ASP A 101 -8.52 -4.32 1.42
C ASP A 101 -7.60 -4.33 0.20
N LEU A 102 -7.28 -5.54 -0.27
CA LEU A 102 -6.50 -5.76 -1.48
C LEU A 102 -7.30 -6.61 -2.46
N ARG A 103 -7.43 -6.15 -3.69
CA ARG A 103 -7.91 -6.95 -4.81
C ARG A 103 -6.83 -7.02 -5.88
N VAL A 104 -6.44 -8.23 -6.26
CA VAL A 104 -5.47 -8.48 -7.34
C VAL A 104 -6.17 -9.18 -8.50
N THR A 105 -6.03 -8.64 -9.71
CA THR A 105 -6.57 -9.24 -10.94
C THR A 105 -5.41 -9.55 -11.89
N VAL A 106 -5.33 -10.80 -12.37
CA VAL A 106 -4.36 -11.24 -13.38
C VAL A 106 -5.10 -12.08 -14.42
N GLY A 107 -5.28 -11.54 -15.63
CA GLY A 107 -6.13 -12.17 -16.65
C GLY A 107 -7.57 -12.38 -16.15
N ASN A 108 -8.02 -13.64 -16.08
CA ASN A 108 -9.36 -14.00 -15.59
C ASN A 108 -9.39 -14.35 -14.09
N THR A 109 -8.24 -14.32 -13.42
CA THR A 109 -8.13 -14.71 -12.01
C THR A 109 -8.19 -13.47 -11.12
N VAL A 110 -9.01 -13.54 -10.08
CA VAL A 110 -9.17 -12.47 -9.08
C VAL A 110 -8.90 -13.03 -7.70
N PHE A 111 -8.01 -12.38 -6.95
CA PHE A 111 -7.75 -12.62 -5.54
C PHE A 111 -8.22 -11.43 -4.74
N THR A 112 -8.89 -11.67 -3.62
CA THR A 112 -9.36 -10.60 -2.74
C THR A 112 -9.03 -10.97 -1.30
N ASP A 113 -8.47 -10.02 -0.57
CA ASP A 113 -8.24 -10.12 0.85
C ASP A 113 -8.72 -8.84 1.54
N HIS A 114 -9.15 -8.96 2.79
CA HIS A 114 -9.85 -7.92 3.52
C HIS A 114 -9.23 -7.73 4.89
N ALA A 115 -9.28 -6.49 5.40
CA ALA A 115 -8.75 -6.13 6.71
C ALA A 115 -7.29 -6.59 6.90
N MET A 116 -6.48 -6.54 5.83
CA MET A 116 -5.07 -6.86 5.90
C MET A 116 -4.37 -5.87 6.83
N SER A 117 -3.45 -6.39 7.64
CA SER A 117 -2.53 -5.51 8.35
C SER A 117 -1.63 -4.78 7.36
N PHE A 118 -1.08 -3.67 7.81
CA PHE A 118 -0.15 -2.88 7.02
C PHE A 118 1.06 -3.71 6.54
N GLU A 119 1.62 -4.52 7.44
CA GLU A 119 2.78 -5.37 7.19
C GLU A 119 2.44 -6.48 6.18
N ALA A 120 1.24 -7.07 6.31
CA ALA A 120 0.77 -8.09 5.39
C ALA A 120 0.63 -7.54 3.96
N LEU A 121 0.06 -6.34 3.81
CA LEU A 121 -0.04 -5.67 2.51
C LEU A 121 1.34 -5.38 1.90
N THR A 122 2.23 -4.77 2.69
CA THR A 122 3.58 -4.42 2.22
C THR A 122 4.38 -5.65 1.84
N MET A 123 4.28 -6.72 2.63
CA MET A 123 4.93 -7.99 2.34
C MET A 123 4.37 -8.62 1.06
N ALA A 124 3.05 -8.61 0.85
CA ALA A 124 2.43 -9.13 -0.37
C ALA A 124 2.95 -8.41 -1.63
N LEU A 125 3.02 -7.07 -1.61
CA LEU A 125 3.54 -6.28 -2.72
C LEU A 125 5.04 -6.54 -2.97
N ARG A 126 5.84 -6.63 -1.91
CA ARG A 126 7.28 -6.94 -2.02
C ARG A 126 7.54 -8.36 -2.52
N SER A 127 6.80 -9.35 -2.02
CA SER A 127 6.91 -10.73 -2.47
C SER A 127 6.52 -10.88 -3.93
N PHE A 128 5.45 -10.21 -4.38
CA PHE A 128 5.10 -10.16 -5.80
C PHE A 128 6.25 -9.59 -6.65
N ALA A 129 6.83 -8.47 -6.22
CA ALA A 129 7.95 -7.86 -6.92
C ALA A 129 9.21 -8.75 -6.96
N ALA A 130 9.48 -9.50 -5.89
CA ALA A 130 10.59 -10.45 -5.81
C ALA A 130 10.38 -11.65 -6.75
N LEU A 131 9.19 -12.28 -6.71
CA LEU A 131 8.84 -13.39 -7.59
C LEU A 131 8.90 -13.01 -9.08
N ARG A 132 8.56 -11.76 -9.41
CA ARG A 132 8.75 -11.23 -10.77
C ARG A 132 10.22 -11.22 -11.20
N ARG A 133 11.13 -10.77 -10.34
CA ARG A 133 12.58 -10.72 -10.66
C ARG A 133 13.14 -12.12 -10.90
N GLU A 134 12.71 -13.11 -10.12
CA GLU A 134 13.13 -14.50 -10.32
C GLU A 134 12.58 -15.09 -11.62
N ALA A 135 11.35 -14.77 -12.00
CA ALA A 135 10.76 -15.25 -13.26
C ALA A 135 11.40 -14.63 -14.52
N ALA A 136 12.10 -13.50 -14.38
CA ALA A 136 12.79 -12.80 -15.46
C ALA A 136 14.29 -13.13 -15.58
N ALA A 137 14.84 -13.90 -14.62
CA ALA A 137 16.24 -14.31 -14.56
C ALA A 137 16.47 -15.71 -15.16
#